data_AF-A0A059CZW0-F1
#
_entry.id   AF-A0A059CZW0-F1
#
_cell.length_a   1.000
_cell.length_b   1.000
_cell.length_c   1.000
_cell.angle_alpha   90.00
_cell.angle_beta   90.00
_cell.angle_gamma   90.00
#
_symmetry.space_group_name_H-M   'P 1'
#
loop_
_entity.id
_entity.type
_entity.pdbx_description
1 polymer ?
#
loop_
_entity_poly.entity_id
_entity_poly.type
_entity_poly.pdbx_seq_one_letter_code
_entity_poly.pdbx_strand_id
1 'polypeptide(L)'
;MSSIDLHTHYSYQIMLPESVAIVMAPKDGSRTHGIFRLTTPGGMSVIRNCQQRGFHPHNQPSDGGPIYKACTDVYMNPDLKFDIIDLR
;
A
#
# COMPACT_ATOMS: atom_id res chain seq x y z
N MET A 1 3.55 2.18 5.09
CA MET A 1 4.15 1.97 3.77
C MET A 1 5.29 2.96 3.62
N SER A 2 6.49 2.47 3.36
CA SER A 2 7.68 3.26 3.06
C SER A 2 7.55 3.98 1.71
N SER A 3 8.42 4.96 1.42
CA SER A 3 8.45 5.62 0.10
C SER A 3 8.54 4.62 -1.06
N ILE A 4 9.39 3.60 -0.94
CA ILE A 4 9.53 2.57 -1.96
C ILE A 4 8.27 1.72 -2.08
N ASP A 5 7.62 1.39 -0.96
CA ASP A 5 6.35 0.66 -0.97
C ASP A 5 5.26 1.47 -1.70
N LEU A 6 5.21 2.79 -1.50
CA LEU A 6 4.22 3.68 -2.13
C LEU A 6 4.40 3.70 -3.64
N HIS A 7 5.63 3.87 -4.12
CA HIS A 7 5.95 3.81 -5.56
C HIS A 7 5.68 2.44 -6.17
N THR A 8 6.01 1.37 -5.44
CA THR A 8 5.73 -0.01 -5.88
C THR A 8 4.22 -0.21 -6.01
N HIS A 9 3.46 0.08 -4.96
CA HIS A 9 2.02 -0.17 -4.91
C HIS A 9 1.22 0.72 -5.85
N TYR A 10 1.70 1.94 -6.15
CA TYR A 10 1.08 2.82 -7.15
C TYR A 10 0.90 2.12 -8.51
N SER A 11 1.92 1.38 -8.96
CA SER A 11 1.86 0.66 -10.23
C SER A 11 0.79 -0.44 -10.24
N TYR A 12 0.58 -1.13 -9.11
CA TYR A 12 -0.49 -2.11 -9.00
C TYR A 12 -1.87 -1.46 -8.94
N GLN A 13 -2.03 -0.41 -8.14
CA GLN A 13 -3.32 0.24 -7.92
C GLN A 13 -3.81 1.04 -9.14
N ILE A 14 -2.90 1.55 -9.99
CA ILE A 14 -3.31 2.19 -11.25
C ILE A 14 -3.83 1.16 -12.28
N MET A 15 -3.33 -0.08 -12.25
CA MET A 15 -3.79 -1.16 -13.13
C MET A 15 -5.06 -1.84 -12.60
N LEU A 16 -5.16 -2.02 -11.28
CA LEU A 16 -6.30 -2.62 -10.60
C LEU A 16 -6.66 -1.76 -9.37
N PRO A 17 -7.74 -0.95 -9.44
CA PRO A 17 -8.13 -0.05 -8.34
C PRO A 17 -8.33 -0.75 -6.99
N GLU A 18 -8.71 -2.03 -7.01
CA GLU A 18 -8.94 -2.89 -5.85
C GLU A 18 -7.65 -3.49 -5.27
N SER A 19 -6.48 -3.26 -5.90
CA SER A 19 -5.20 -3.77 -5.40
C SER A 19 -4.95 -3.35 -3.95
N VAL A 20 -4.36 -4.26 -3.18
CA VAL A 20 -3.99 -4.05 -1.77
C VAL A 20 -2.52 -4.34 -1.53
N ALA A 21 -1.91 -3.56 -0.64
CA ALA A 21 -0.58 -3.81 -0.09
C ALA A 21 -0.71 -4.42 1.30
N ILE A 22 -0.27 -5.68 1.46
CA ILE A 22 -0.21 -6.36 2.75
C ILE A 22 1.20 -6.18 3.32
N VAL A 23 1.29 -5.59 4.52
CA VAL A 23 2.54 -5.39 5.24
C VAL A 23 2.51 -6.22 6.51
N MET A 24 3.51 -7.09 6.68
CA MET A 24 3.68 -7.91 7.87
C MET A 24 4.65 -7.23 8.85
N ALA A 25 4.26 -7.14 10.12
CA ALA A 25 5.04 -6.56 11.20
C ALA A 25 5.11 -7.53 12.40
N PRO A 26 5.77 -8.69 12.27
CA PRO A 26 5.73 -9.76 13.28
C PRO A 26 6.34 -9.38 14.64
N LYS A 27 7.14 -8.31 14.71
CA LYS A 27 7.72 -7.79 15.96
C LYS A 27 6.82 -6.76 16.67
N ASP A 28 5.76 -6.30 16.01
CA ASP A 28 4.80 -5.37 16.60
C ASP A 28 3.76 -6.16 17.40
N GLY A 29 3.79 -6.01 18.72
CA GLY A 29 2.87 -6.69 19.63
C GLY A 29 1.42 -6.18 19.59
N SER A 30 1.18 -5.02 18.96
CA SER A 30 -0.14 -4.41 18.85
C SER A 30 -0.82 -4.67 17.50
N ARG A 31 -0.03 -4.72 16.41
CA ARG A 31 -0.54 -4.89 15.05
C ARG A 31 0.46 -5.68 14.21
N THR A 32 0.26 -6.98 14.13
CA THR A 32 1.15 -7.91 13.42
C THR A 32 1.07 -7.80 11.89
N HIS A 33 0.04 -7.16 11.35
CA HIS A 33 -0.11 -6.91 9.92
C HIS A 33 -0.99 -5.69 9.64
N GLY A 34 -0.85 -5.13 8.44
CA GLY A 34 -1.74 -4.11 7.91
C GLY A 34 -2.01 -4.31 6.44
N ILE A 35 -3.25 -4.02 6.03
CA ILE A 35 -3.66 -4.02 4.64
C ILE A 35 -3.95 -2.58 4.25
N PHE A 36 -3.29 -2.11 3.21
CA PHE A 36 -3.29 -0.71 2.82
C PHE A 36 -3.58 -0.53 1.34
N ARG A 37 -3.96 0.69 0.99
CA ARG A 37 -4.03 1.21 -0.37
C ARG A 37 -3.71 2.69 -0.39
N LEU A 38 -3.27 3.22 -1.52
CA LEU A 38 -3.13 4.67 -1.72
C LEU A 38 -4.52 5.33 -1.68
N THR A 39 -4.57 6.55 -1.14
CA THR A 39 -5.79 7.35 -1.19
C THR A 39 -6.03 7.86 -2.61
N THR A 40 -7.29 7.88 -3.03
CA THR A 40 -7.71 8.33 -4.36
C THR A 40 -8.64 9.54 -4.20
N PRO A 41 -8.37 10.69 -4.86
CA PRO A 41 -7.24 10.94 -5.77
C PRO A 41 -5.93 11.31 -5.05
N GLY A 42 -5.96 11.66 -3.76
CA GLY A 42 -4.85 12.30 -3.04
C GLY A 42 -3.48 11.62 -3.18
N GLY A 43 -3.27 10.49 -2.51
CA GLY A 43 -2.01 9.76 -2.53
C GLY A 43 -1.60 9.25 -3.90
N MET A 44 -2.57 8.79 -4.71
CA MET A 44 -2.34 8.41 -6.10
C MET A 44 -1.74 9.57 -6.91
N SER A 45 -2.24 10.80 -6.73
CA SER A 45 -1.73 12.00 -7.40
C SER A 45 -0.32 12.38 -6.93
N VAL A 46 -0.07 12.30 -5.61
CA VAL A 46 1.26 12.60 -5.04
C VAL A 46 2.33 11.67 -5.64
N ILE A 47 2.07 10.36 -5.68
CA ILE A 47 3.04 9.39 -6.19
C ILE A 47 3.17 9.46 -7.72
N ARG A 48 2.06 9.67 -8.44
CA ARG A 48 2.06 9.87 -9.91
C ARG A 48 3.00 10.99 -10.35
N ASN A 49 2.99 12.10 -9.62
CA ASN A 49 3.76 13.29 -9.97
C ASN A 49 5.17 13.31 -9.37
N CYS A 50 5.55 12.28 -8.60
CA CYS A 50 6.87 12.20 -8.01
C CYS A 50 7.90 11.66 -9.01
N GLN A 51 8.98 12.43 -9.23
CA GLN A 51 10.09 12.07 -10.13
C GLN A 51 11.38 11.68 -9.38
N GLN A 52 11.34 11.71 -8.05
CA GLN A 52 12.51 11.39 -7.22
C GLN A 52 12.79 9.88 -7.24
N ARG A 53 14.06 9.51 -7.03
CA ARG A 53 14.53 8.13 -6.98
C ARG A 53 15.19 7.82 -5.63
N GLY A 54 15.23 6.55 -5.25
CA GLY A 54 15.74 6.13 -3.95
C GLY A 54 14.82 6.51 -2.80
N PHE A 55 15.31 6.42 -1.57
CA PHE A 55 14.52 6.73 -0.38
C PHE A 55 14.37 8.24 -0.21
N HIS A 56 13.13 8.73 -0.21
CA HIS A 56 12.82 10.13 -0.01
C HIS A 56 11.45 10.32 0.66
N PRO A 57 11.21 11.43 1.38
CA PRO A 57 9.90 11.72 1.95
C PRO A 57 8.91 12.20 0.87
N HIS A 58 7.61 12.05 1.15
CA HIS A 58 6.53 12.60 0.33
C HIS A 58 5.70 13.60 1.13
N ASN A 59 5.31 14.69 0.47
CA ASN A 59 4.38 15.66 1.04
C ASN A 59 2.96 15.07 1.11
N GLN A 60 2.16 15.59 2.04
CA GLN A 60 0.73 15.29 2.06
C GLN A 60 0.06 15.75 0.75
N PRO A 61 -1.03 15.10 0.31
CA PRO A 61 -1.81 15.58 -0.81
C PRO A 61 -2.44 16.95 -0.50
N SER A 62 -2.90 17.64 -1.54
CA SER A 62 -3.43 19.01 -1.44
C SER A 62 -4.66 19.15 -0.54
N ASP A 63 -5.38 18.06 -0.30
CA ASP A 63 -6.52 17.99 0.62
C ASP A 63 -6.11 17.80 2.09
N GLY A 64 -4.81 17.73 2.39
CA GLY A 64 -4.27 17.49 3.74
C GLY A 64 -4.47 16.05 4.24
N GLY A 65 -4.98 15.15 3.39
CA GLY A 65 -5.22 13.76 3.75
C GLY A 65 -3.95 12.93 3.89
N PRO A 66 -4.07 11.66 4.31
CA PRO A 66 -2.94 10.74 4.28
C PRO A 66 -2.68 10.25 2.84
N ILE A 67 -1.43 9.93 2.52
CA ILE A 67 -1.06 9.33 1.21
C ILE A 67 -1.66 7.93 1.05
N TYR A 68 -1.81 7.20 2.15
CA TYR A 68 -2.39 5.87 2.15
C TYR A 68 -3.32 5.69 3.33
N LYS A 69 -4.24 4.73 3.21
CA LYS A 69 -5.19 4.38 4.25
C LYS A 69 -5.27 2.88 4.44
N ALA A 70 -5.77 2.48 5.60
CA ALA A 70 -6.17 1.09 5.81
C ALA A 70 -7.28 0.74 4.81
N CYS A 71 -7.21 -0.47 4.28
CA CYS A 71 -8.17 -1.01 3.34
C CYS A 71 -9.32 -1.66 4.10
N THR A 72 -10.55 -1.16 3.92
CA THR A 72 -11.76 -1.68 4.60
C THR A 72 -12.53 -2.69 3.76
N ASP A 73 -12.29 -2.71 2.45
CA ASP A 73 -13.07 -3.52 1.50
C ASP A 73 -12.35 -4.85 1.22
N VAL A 74 -11.91 -5.51 2.30
CA VAL A 74 -11.24 -6.81 2.27
C VAL A 74 -11.93 -7.74 3.26
N TYR A 75 -12.22 -8.94 2.78
CA TYR A 75 -12.73 -10.02 3.61
C TYR A 75 -11.61 -11.02 3.89
N MET A 76 -11.35 -11.30 5.17
CA MET A 76 -10.36 -12.29 5.59
C MET A 76 -11.06 -13.62 5.84
N ASN A 77 -10.67 -14.64 5.09
CA ASN A 77 -11.19 -16.00 5.24
C ASN A 77 -10.05 -16.94 5.64
N PRO A 78 -10.05 -17.49 6.88
CA PRO A 78 -9.00 -18.42 7.33
C PRO A 78 -9.06 -19.79 6.63
N ASP A 79 -10.20 -20.15 6.04
CA ASP A 79 -10.42 -21.43 5.37
C ASP A 79 -10.13 -21.37 3.87
N LEU A 80 -9.72 -20.20 3.36
CA LEU A 80 -9.36 -20.03 1.96
C LEU A 80 -8.09 -20.83 1.65
N LYS A 81 -8.20 -21.77 0.71
CA LYS A 81 -7.04 -22.49 0.19
C LYS A 81 -6.25 -21.59 -0.75
N PHE A 82 -4.94 -21.54 -0.58
CA PHE A 82 -4.02 -20.82 -1.45
C PHE A 82 -2.72 -21.61 -1.60
N ASP A 83 -2.06 -21.43 -2.74
CA ASP A 83 -0.77 -22.03 -3.04
C ASP A 83 0.34 -20.98 -2.91
N ILE A 84 1.47 -21.38 -2.34
CA ILE A 84 2.71 -20.59 -2.33
C ILE A 84 3.66 -21.23 -3.33
N ILE A 85 4.00 -20.49 -4.39
CA ILE A 85 5.01 -20.90 -5.36
C ILE A 85 6.26 -20.06 -5.12
N ASP A 86 7.34 -20.71 -4.68
CA ASP A 86 8.64 -20.08 -4.43
C ASP A 86 9.56 -20.30 -5.64
N LEU A 87 10.08 -19.22 -6.23
CA LEU A 87 10.92 -19.23 -7.44
C LEU A 87 12.36 -18.75 -7.19
N ARG A 88 12.79 -18.65 -5.93
CA ARG A 88 14.11 -18.12 -5.52
C ARG A 88 15.25 -19.11 -5.70
#